data_AF-A0A923U8P9-F1
#
_entry.id   AF-A0A923U8P9-F1
#
_cell.length_a   1.000
_cell.length_b   1.000
_cell.length_c   1.000
_cell.angle_alpha   90.00
_cell.angle_beta   90.00
_cell.angle_gamma   90.00
#
_symmetry.space_group_name_H-M   'P 1'
#
loop_
_entity.id
_entity.type
_entity.pdbx_description
1 polymer ?
#
loop_
_entity_poly.entity_id
_entity_poly.type
_entity_poly.pdbx_seq_one_letter_code
_entity_poly.pdbx_strand_id
1 'polypeptide(L)'
;GATVIALTNTAYSSSVSGRGVPRLFEVADVVIDLPGVTGDASVSLGAGLPPVGPTSSAVGAAILHGLMVETATLLVARGSTPPVFASANLDDSSAWNSRVINLYRDRLDYL
;
A
#
# COMPACT_ATOMS: atom_id res chain seq x y z
N GLY A 1 -13.91 -7.20 -15.21
CA GLY A 1 -13.92 -6.62 -13.85
C GLY A 1 -12.77 -5.64 -13.72
N ALA A 2 -12.53 -5.12 -12.51
CA ALA A 2 -11.30 -4.38 -12.22
C ALA A 2 -10.13 -5.34 -11.99
N THR A 3 -8.90 -4.91 -12.27
CA THR A 3 -7.69 -5.65 -11.87
C THR A 3 -7.49 -5.51 -10.35
N VAL A 4 -7.26 -6.64 -9.68
CA VAL A 4 -7.07 -6.73 -8.23
C VAL A 4 -5.60 -7.01 -7.93
N ILE A 5 -4.97 -6.10 -7.18
CA ILE A 5 -3.61 -6.27 -6.66
C ILE A 5 -3.70 -6.45 -5.15
N ALA A 6 -3.18 -7.57 -4.65
CA ALA A 6 -3.14 -7.86 -3.22
C ALA A 6 -1.73 -7.68 -2.66
N LEU A 7 -1.61 -6.94 -1.56
CA LEU A 7 -0.42 -6.94 -0.71
C LEU A 7 -0.70 -7.81 0.50
N THR A 8 -0.01 -8.94 0.64
CA THR A 8 -0.22 -9.85 1.78
C THR A 8 1.01 -10.71 2.02
N ASN A 9 1.18 -11.18 3.25
CA ASN A 9 2.19 -12.20 3.54
C ASN A 9 1.61 -13.56 3.15
N THR A 10 2.04 -14.08 2.01
CA THR A 10 1.49 -15.32 1.45
C THR A 10 1.80 -16.53 2.32
N ALA A 11 2.97 -16.58 2.96
CA ALA A 11 3.34 -17.63 3.90
C ALA A 11 2.39 -17.66 5.12
N TYR A 12 2.11 -16.51 5.72
CA TYR A 12 1.18 -16.40 6.84
C TYR A 12 -0.27 -16.66 6.41
N SER A 13 -0.72 -16.06 5.30
CA SER A 13 -2.07 -16.30 4.79
C SER A 13 -2.29 -17.77 4.43
N SER A 14 -1.25 -18.46 3.95
CA SER A 14 -1.29 -19.89 3.64
C SER A 14 -1.37 -20.78 4.88
N SER A 15 -0.83 -20.34 6.02
CA SER A 15 -0.78 -21.14 7.26
C SER A 15 -2.10 -21.13 8.05
N VAL A 16 -3.07 -20.31 7.65
CA VAL A 16 -4.40 -20.23 8.26
C VAL A 16 -5.50 -20.59 7.26
N SER A 17 -6.58 -21.18 7.76
CA SER A 17 -7.77 -21.47 6.97
C SER A 17 -8.54 -20.17 6.66
N GLY A 18 -9.07 -20.06 5.44
CA GLY A 18 -10.03 -19.01 5.09
C GLY A 18 -11.28 -19.05 6.00
N ARG A 19 -11.88 -17.89 6.27
CA ARG A 19 -13.04 -17.76 7.16
C ARG A 19 -14.36 -17.98 6.41
N GLY A 20 -14.49 -19.11 5.72
CA GLY A 20 -15.66 -19.43 4.89
C GLY A 20 -15.68 -18.78 3.51
N VAL A 21 -14.59 -18.07 3.14
CA VAL A 21 -14.36 -17.47 1.82
C VAL A 21 -12.89 -17.68 1.41
N PRO A 22 -12.56 -17.59 0.11
CA PRO A 22 -11.17 -17.58 -0.34
C PRO A 22 -10.35 -16.48 0.36
N ARG A 23 -9.07 -16.75 0.55
CA ARG A 23 -8.09 -15.79 1.07
C ARG A 23 -7.80 -14.74 0.00
N LEU A 24 -7.35 -13.56 0.44
CA LEU A 24 -7.14 -12.42 -0.45
C LEU A 24 -6.22 -12.74 -1.66
N PHE A 25 -5.13 -13.47 -1.43
CA PHE A 25 -4.19 -13.82 -2.51
C PHE A 25 -4.77 -14.82 -3.52
N GLU A 26 -5.84 -15.54 -3.18
CA GLU A 26 -6.48 -16.54 -4.06
C GLU A 26 -7.43 -15.90 -5.07
N VAL A 27 -7.80 -14.63 -4.87
CA VAL A 27 -8.76 -13.90 -5.72
C VAL A 27 -8.14 -12.68 -6.40
N ALA A 28 -6.85 -12.42 -6.18
CA ALA A 28 -6.13 -11.30 -6.79
C ALA A 28 -5.50 -11.70 -8.13
N ASP A 29 -5.49 -10.79 -9.09
CA ASP A 29 -4.79 -10.97 -10.37
C ASP A 29 -3.27 -10.89 -10.19
N VAL A 30 -2.82 -10.05 -9.25
CA VAL A 30 -1.41 -9.87 -8.90
C VAL A 30 -1.25 -9.90 -7.39
N VAL A 31 -0.28 -10.66 -6.91
CA VAL A 31 0.07 -10.73 -5.49
C VAL A 31 1.46 -10.16 -5.29
N ILE A 32 1.54 -9.13 -4.46
CA ILE A 32 2.79 -8.59 -3.92
C ILE A 32 2.99 -9.24 -2.56
N ASP A 33 4.00 -10.11 -2.48
CA ASP A 33 4.30 -10.84 -1.25
C ASP A 33 4.96 -9.90 -0.22
N LEU A 34 4.32 -9.76 0.93
CA LEU A 34 4.79 -8.94 2.04
C LEU A 34 5.67 -9.80 2.95
N PRO A 35 6.99 -9.58 3.01
CA PRO A 35 7.86 -10.35 3.89
C PRO A 35 7.51 -10.08 5.34
N GLY A 36 7.60 -11.11 6.17
CA GLY A 36 7.28 -11.03 7.59
C GLY A 36 7.10 -12.41 8.20
N VAL A 37 6.69 -12.43 9.46
CA VAL A 37 6.47 -13.66 10.23
C VAL A 37 4.98 -13.90 10.47
N THR A 38 4.61 -15.17 10.68
CA THR A 38 3.26 -15.56 11.13
C THR A 38 2.88 -14.76 12.39
N GLY A 39 1.69 -14.15 12.36
CA GLY A 39 1.19 -13.32 13.46
C GLY A 39 1.69 -11.87 13.45
N ASP A 40 2.55 -11.49 12.49
CA ASP A 40 3.09 -10.13 12.33
C ASP A 40 3.65 -9.53 13.64
N ALA A 41 4.56 -10.27 14.27
CA ALA A 41 5.21 -9.84 15.49
C ALA A 41 6.62 -10.44 15.55
N SER A 42 7.63 -9.60 15.34
CA SER A 42 9.00 -10.06 15.02
C SER A 42 9.95 -10.09 16.22
N VAL A 43 9.59 -9.46 17.35
CA VAL A 43 10.46 -9.29 18.52
C VAL A 43 9.91 -10.06 19.71
N SER A 44 10.66 -11.07 20.17
CA SER A 44 10.32 -11.81 21.38
C SER A 44 10.65 -10.98 22.64
N LEU A 45 9.74 -10.99 23.63
CA LEU A 45 9.94 -10.38 24.94
C LEU A 45 10.34 -11.38 26.04
N GLY A 46 10.59 -12.64 25.66
CA GLY A 46 10.89 -13.73 26.59
C GLY A 46 9.69 -14.65 26.86
N ALA A 47 9.87 -15.58 27.80
CA ALA A 47 8.91 -16.66 28.04
C ALA A 47 7.58 -16.14 28.59
N GLY A 48 6.47 -16.65 28.05
CA GLY A 48 5.12 -16.37 28.51
C GLY A 48 4.50 -15.05 28.01
N LEU A 49 5.23 -14.27 27.19
CA LEU A 49 4.72 -13.03 26.61
C LEU A 49 4.56 -13.16 25.08
N PRO A 50 3.52 -12.55 24.50
CA PRO A 50 3.40 -12.47 23.05
C PRO A 50 4.54 -11.62 22.47
N PRO A 51 5.05 -11.96 21.27
CA PRO A 51 6.00 -11.11 20.56
C PRO A 51 5.36 -9.77 20.18
N VAL A 52 6.20 -8.77 19.92
CA VAL A 52 5.82 -7.42 19.51
C VAL A 52 6.57 -7.00 18.23
N GLY A 53 6.36 -5.77 17.77
CA GLY A 53 7.03 -5.25 16.59
C GLY A 53 6.43 -5.83 15.30
N PRO A 54 5.19 -5.44 14.95
CA PRO A 54 4.64 -5.72 13.63
C PRO A 54 5.47 -5.04 12.57
N THR A 55 5.79 -5.77 11.50
CA THR A 55 6.58 -5.26 10.38
C THR A 55 5.71 -4.96 9.17
N SER A 56 4.52 -5.58 9.07
CA SER A 56 3.67 -5.52 7.90
C SER A 56 3.30 -4.08 7.50
N SER A 57 3.01 -3.21 8.47
CA SER A 57 2.61 -1.83 8.21
C SER A 57 3.75 -0.99 7.64
N ALA A 58 4.92 -1.01 8.28
CA ALA A 58 6.07 -0.20 7.85
C ALA A 58 6.64 -0.70 6.51
N VAL A 59 6.83 -2.01 6.38
CA VAL A 59 7.32 -2.63 5.14
C VAL A 59 6.28 -2.51 4.04
N GLY A 60 5.01 -2.74 4.34
CA GLY A 60 3.92 -2.61 3.38
C GLY A 60 3.78 -1.18 2.85
N ALA A 61 3.87 -0.17 3.73
CA ALA A 61 3.88 1.24 3.32
C ALA A 61 5.06 1.55 2.39
N ALA A 62 6.27 1.04 2.71
CA ALA A 62 7.44 1.22 1.86
C ALA A 62 7.25 0.60 0.45
N ILE A 63 6.70 -0.62 0.39
CA ILE A 63 6.39 -1.30 -0.87
C ILE A 63 5.36 -0.51 -1.68
N LEU A 64 4.27 -0.06 -1.04
CA LEU A 64 3.23 0.71 -1.72
C LEU A 64 3.74 2.07 -2.22
N HIS A 65 4.57 2.75 -1.43
CA HIS A 65 5.24 3.97 -1.90
C HIS A 65 6.16 3.69 -3.09
N GLY A 66 6.92 2.59 -3.07
CA GLY A 66 7.74 2.17 -4.21
C GLY A 66 6.90 1.93 -5.47
N LEU A 67 5.77 1.25 -5.34
CA LEU A 67 4.81 1.05 -6.43
C LEU A 67 4.26 2.37 -6.99
N MET A 68 3.90 3.31 -6.11
CA MET A 68 3.42 4.64 -6.51
C MET A 68 4.50 5.44 -7.25
N VAL A 69 5.75 5.39 -6.78
CA VAL A 69 6.91 6.04 -7.41
C VAL A 69 7.17 5.47 -8.80
N GLU A 70 7.18 4.14 -8.94
CA GLU A 70 7.39 3.49 -10.25
C GLU A 70 6.24 3.83 -11.20
N THR A 71 5.00 3.80 -10.72
CA THR A 71 3.82 4.18 -11.51
C THR A 71 3.94 5.63 -12.02
N ALA A 72 4.32 6.57 -11.16
CA ALA A 72 4.53 7.97 -11.55
C ALA A 72 5.68 8.12 -12.55
N THR A 73 6.79 7.41 -12.34
CA THR A 73 7.95 7.40 -13.24
C THR A 73 7.57 6.92 -14.65
N LEU A 74 6.81 5.82 -14.74
CA LEU A 74 6.33 5.29 -16.01
C LEU A 74 5.35 6.24 -16.72
N LEU A 75 4.50 6.96 -15.98
CA LEU A 75 3.62 7.98 -16.56
C LEU A 75 4.42 9.15 -17.15
N VAL A 76 5.43 9.63 -16.44
CA VAL A 76 6.33 10.69 -16.93
C VAL A 76 7.07 10.23 -18.18
N ALA A 77 7.61 9.01 -18.19
CA ALA A 77 8.29 8.44 -19.36
C ALA A 77 7.38 8.32 -20.59
N ARG A 78 6.05 8.27 -20.39
CA ARG A 78 5.02 8.28 -21.44
C ARG A 78 4.52 9.68 -21.80
N GLY A 79 5.17 10.73 -21.32
CA GLY A 79 4.80 12.13 -21.59
C GLY A 79 3.57 12.63 -20.81
N SER A 80 3.17 11.93 -19.75
CA SER A 80 2.06 12.34 -18.88
C SER A 80 2.56 12.98 -17.59
N THR A 81 1.87 14.02 -17.10
CA THR A 81 2.14 14.61 -15.79
C THR A 81 1.27 13.94 -14.72
N PRO A 82 1.85 13.15 -13.79
CA PRO A 82 1.07 12.46 -12.77
C PRO A 82 0.48 13.46 -11.75
N PRO A 83 -0.78 13.25 -11.31
CA PRO A 83 -1.46 14.13 -10.36
C PRO A 83 -1.06 13.82 -8.93
N VAL A 84 0.15 14.23 -8.53
CA VAL A 84 0.71 13.99 -7.20
C VAL A 84 0.50 15.22 -6.32
N PHE A 85 0.16 15.07 -5.05
CA PHE A 85 0.13 16.20 -4.11
C PHE A 85 1.54 16.65 -3.72
N ALA A 86 1.80 17.96 -3.79
CA ALA A 86 2.96 18.57 -3.18
C ALA A 86 2.74 18.72 -1.67
N SER A 87 3.82 18.55 -0.89
CA SER A 87 3.77 18.82 0.55
C SER A 87 3.35 20.26 0.82
N ALA A 88 2.39 20.45 1.72
CA ALA A 88 1.87 21.78 2.09
C ALA A 88 2.93 22.69 2.75
N ASN A 89 4.03 22.11 3.21
CA ASN A 89 5.16 22.86 3.80
C ASN A 89 6.13 23.40 2.74
N LEU A 90 5.93 23.09 1.46
CA LEU A 90 6.72 23.67 0.37
C LEU A 90 6.08 24.97 -0.12
N ASP A 91 6.92 25.96 -0.39
CA ASP A 91 6.52 27.19 -1.07
C ASP A 91 5.83 26.85 -2.41
N ASP A 92 4.78 27.61 -2.76
CA ASP A 92 3.98 27.44 -3.97
C ASP A 92 3.21 26.10 -4.13
N SER A 93 3.20 25.23 -3.11
CA SER A 93 2.45 23.96 -3.12
C SER A 93 0.93 24.14 -3.30
N SER A 94 0.39 25.27 -2.84
CA SER A 94 -1.05 25.58 -2.90
C SER A 94 -1.59 25.63 -4.34
N ALA A 95 -0.88 26.33 -5.24
CA ALA A 95 -1.30 26.45 -6.63
C ALA A 95 -1.25 25.10 -7.37
N TRP A 96 -0.22 24.30 -7.07
CA TRP A 96 -0.09 22.94 -7.60
C TRP A 96 -1.20 22.02 -7.09
N ASN A 97 -1.40 21.95 -5.77
CA ASN A 97 -2.41 21.10 -5.15
C ASN A 97 -3.83 21.48 -5.58
N SER A 98 -4.12 22.78 -5.74
CA SER A 98 -5.43 23.25 -6.23
C SER A 98 -5.75 22.72 -7.64
N ARG A 99 -4.74 22.60 -8.52
CA ARG A 99 -4.93 21.99 -9.85
C ARG A 99 -5.27 20.51 -9.75
N VAL A 100 -4.58 19.78 -8.88
CA VAL A 100 -4.82 18.35 -8.64
C VAL A 100 -6.22 18.12 -8.07
N ILE A 101 -6.63 18.92 -7.07
CA ILE A 101 -7.97 18.86 -6.47
C ILE A 101 -9.05 19.11 -7.52
N ASN A 102 -8.88 20.16 -8.33
CA ASN A 102 -9.87 20.48 -9.37
C ASN A 102 -9.99 19.37 -10.42
N LEU A 103 -8.88 18.72 -10.79
CA LEU A 103 -8.88 17.61 -11.75
C LEU A 103 -9.66 16.38 -11.23
N TYR A 104 -9.67 16.17 -9.91
CA TYR A 104 -10.29 15.00 -9.28
C TYR A 104 -11.46 15.34 -8.36
N ARG A 105 -12.04 16.54 -8.49
CA ARG A 105 -13.05 17.07 -7.57
C ARG A 105 -14.19 16.09 -7.30
N ASP A 106 -14.72 15.48 -8.34
CA ASP A 106 -15.87 14.56 -8.26
C ASP A 106 -15.50 13.16 -7.71
N ARG A 107 -14.24 12.96 -7.32
CA ARG A 107 -13.69 11.70 -6.83
C ARG A 107 -12.98 11.83 -5.48
N LEU A 108 -12.94 13.04 -4.90
CA LEU A 108 -12.27 13.34 -3.63
C LEU A 108 -13.32 13.60 -2.54
N ASP A 109 -13.86 12.55 -1.96
CA ASP A 109 -14.97 12.63 -0.98
C ASP A 109 -14.55 13.03 0.44
N TYR A 110 -13.26 13.26 0.67
CA TYR A 110 -12.65 13.43 2.00
C TYR A 110 -11.97 14.80 2.19
N LEU A 111 -12.10 15.70 1.22
CA LEU A 111 -11.65 17.10 1.28
C LEU A 111 -12.88 18.02 1.43
#